data_AF-A0A0W0U8G3-F1
#
_entry.id   AF-A0A0W0U8G3-F1
#
_cell.length_a   1.000
_cell.length_b   1.000
_cell.length_c   1.000
_cell.angle_alpha   90.00
_cell.angle_beta   90.00
_cell.angle_gamma   90.00
#
_symmetry.space_group_name_H-M   'P 1'
#
loop_
_entity.id
_entity.type
_entity.pdbx_description
1 polymer ?
#
loop_
_entity_poly.entity_id
_entity_poly.type
_entity_poly.pdbx_seq_one_letter_code
_entity_poly.pdbx_strand_id
1 'polypeptide(L)'
;MKDEQNTLTGEQYFSLTLTEVCGSFGVTNSVILEMVEEGIVNAGTGQASEWVFDAIAITRIRTALHLHRDLGVNWAGAALALELLEELRIMRRQMSNPG
;
A
#
# COMPACT_ATOMS: atom_id res chain seq x y z
N MET A 1 -41.21 10.77 -23.04
CA MET A 1 -41.62 9.48 -22.42
C MET A 1 -40.32 8.77 -22.09
N LYS A 2 -39.71 9.22 -21.00
CA LYS A 2 -39.63 8.54 -19.69
C LYS A 2 -38.42 7.61 -19.67
N ASP A 3 -37.29 8.11 -19.19
CA ASP A 3 -36.75 7.90 -17.82
C ASP A 3 -35.67 6.80 -17.98
N GLU A 4 -34.48 6.82 -17.40
CA GLU A 4 -34.14 7.27 -16.06
C GLU A 4 -32.60 7.36 -15.95
N GLN A 5 -32.18 8.28 -15.11
CA GLN A 5 -30.80 8.59 -14.78
C GLN A 5 -30.09 7.38 -14.18
N ASN A 6 -28.85 7.09 -14.59
CA ASN A 6 -27.94 6.32 -13.76
C ASN A 6 -26.70 7.15 -13.45
N THR A 7 -26.86 8.06 -12.49
CA THR A 7 -25.76 8.69 -11.77
C THR A 7 -25.13 7.60 -10.90
N LEU A 8 -24.13 6.89 -11.43
CA LEU A 8 -23.23 6.09 -10.60
C LEU A 8 -22.18 7.05 -10.04
N THR A 9 -22.30 7.38 -8.75
CA THR A 9 -21.22 7.97 -7.96
C THR A 9 -20.03 7.02 -8.04
N GLY A 10 -19.12 7.27 -8.98
CA GLY A 10 -17.95 6.42 -9.19
C GLY A 10 -17.00 6.57 -8.02
N GLU A 11 -17.08 5.66 -7.04
CA GLU A 11 -15.96 5.36 -6.16
C GLU A 11 -14.83 4.84 -7.05
N GLN A 12 -14.02 5.75 -7.60
CA GLN A 12 -12.84 5.37 -8.37
C GLN A 12 -11.79 4.84 -7.39
N TYR A 13 -11.76 3.53 -7.21
CA TYR A 13 -10.70 2.85 -6.49
C TYR A 13 -9.44 2.81 -7.37
N PHE A 14 -8.45 3.64 -7.01
CA PHE A 14 -7.15 3.62 -7.67
C PHE A 14 -6.36 2.39 -7.18
N SER A 15 -6.01 1.52 -8.12
CA SER A 15 -5.15 0.37 -7.89
C SER A 15 -4.15 0.22 -9.04
N LEU A 16 -3.00 -0.37 -8.74
CA LEU A 16 -1.93 -0.65 -9.70
C LEU A 16 -1.61 -2.14 -9.70
N THR A 17 -1.36 -2.69 -10.87
CA THR A 17 -0.81 -4.04 -11.04
C THR A 17 0.64 -4.12 -10.56
N LEU A 18 1.15 -5.33 -10.33
CA LEU A 18 2.58 -5.55 -10.00
C LEU A 18 3.53 -4.85 -11.00
N THR A 19 3.23 -4.94 -12.29
CA THR A 19 4.04 -4.31 -13.35
C THR A 19 4.04 -2.79 -13.23
N GLU A 20 2.87 -2.19 -13.00
CA GLU A 20 2.75 -0.72 -12.85
C GLU A 20 3.43 -0.21 -11.58
N VAL A 21 3.34 -0.96 -10.47
CA VAL A 21 4.08 -0.67 -9.23
C VAL A 21 5.59 -0.70 -9.50
N CYS A 22 6.08 -1.78 -10.12
CA CYS A 22 7.51 -1.92 -10.44
C CYS A 22 8.01 -0.77 -11.32
N GLY A 23 7.24 -0.41 -12.36
CA GLY A 23 7.54 0.73 -13.23
C GLY A 23 7.52 2.07 -12.50
N SER A 24 6.56 2.28 -11.60
CA SER A 24 6.40 3.55 -10.87
C SER A 24 7.53 3.81 -9.87
N PHE A 25 8.05 2.75 -9.24
CA PHE A 25 9.09 2.85 -8.22
C PHE A 25 10.50 2.50 -8.73
N GLY A 26 10.62 2.03 -9.98
CA GLY A 26 11.87 1.57 -10.56
C GLY A 26 12.47 0.39 -9.80
N VAL A 27 11.63 -0.59 -9.44
CA VAL A 27 12.02 -1.80 -8.70
C VAL A 27 11.66 -3.05 -9.48
N THR A 28 12.29 -4.17 -9.12
CA THR A 28 11.99 -5.47 -9.71
C THR A 28 10.81 -6.14 -9.01
N ASN A 29 10.19 -7.12 -9.68
CA ASN A 29 9.16 -7.96 -9.08
C ASN A 29 9.65 -8.65 -7.79
N SER A 30 10.93 -9.05 -7.74
CA SER A 30 11.52 -9.70 -6.56
C SER A 30 11.45 -8.81 -5.31
N VAL A 31 11.69 -7.50 -5.46
CA VAL A 31 11.60 -6.55 -4.34
C VAL A 31 10.18 -6.47 -3.81
N ILE A 32 9.18 -6.40 -4.70
CA ILE A 32 7.78 -6.37 -4.27
C ILE A 32 7.35 -7.71 -3.65
N LEU A 33 7.86 -8.84 -4.17
CA LEU A 33 7.60 -10.15 -3.61
C LEU A 33 8.15 -10.29 -2.18
N GLU A 34 9.40 -9.88 -1.95
CA GLU A 34 10.01 -9.82 -0.62
C GLU A 34 9.19 -8.95 0.33
N MET A 35 8.69 -7.80 -0.14
CA MET A 35 7.79 -6.96 0.66
C MET A 35 6.48 -7.64 1.03
N VAL A 36 5.91 -8.45 0.15
CA VAL A 36 4.70 -9.23 0.44
C VAL A 36 5.01 -10.34 1.46
N GLU A 37 6.12 -11.05 1.29
CA GLU A 37 6.57 -12.11 2.21
C GLU A 37 6.82 -11.57 3.62
N GLU A 38 7.39 -10.39 3.74
CA GLU A 38 7.66 -9.71 5.01
C GLU A 38 6.44 -8.96 5.58
N GLY A 39 5.28 -9.04 4.93
CA GLY A 39 4.04 -8.39 5.39
C GLY A 39 4.03 -6.85 5.25
N ILE A 40 4.98 -6.27 4.53
CA ILE A 40 5.00 -4.84 4.22
C ILE A 40 3.77 -4.48 3.38
N VAL A 41 3.33 -5.32 2.45
CA VAL A 41 2.09 -5.12 1.71
C VAL A 41 1.30 -6.41 1.57
N ASN A 42 -0.01 -6.27 1.62
CA ASN A 42 -0.89 -7.37 1.27
C ASN A 42 -0.99 -7.46 -0.24
N ALA A 43 -0.71 -8.65 -0.78
CA ALA A 43 -1.05 -8.96 -2.15
C ALA A 43 -2.47 -9.54 -2.24
N GLY A 44 -3.07 -9.45 -3.44
CA GLY A 44 -4.28 -10.19 -3.75
C GLY A 44 -4.06 -11.71 -3.68
N THR A 45 -5.16 -12.47 -3.65
CA THR A 45 -5.08 -13.94 -3.75
C THR A 45 -4.73 -14.34 -5.19
N GLY A 46 -3.95 -15.40 -5.37
CA GLY A 46 -3.61 -15.93 -6.69
C GLY A 46 -2.14 -15.71 -7.08
N GLN A 47 -1.86 -15.75 -8.38
CA GLN A 47 -0.51 -15.64 -8.91
C GLN A 47 -0.01 -14.18 -8.83
N ALA A 48 1.30 -13.99 -8.68
CA ALA A 48 1.88 -12.64 -8.57
C ALA A 48 1.57 -11.72 -9.76
N SER A 49 1.36 -12.30 -10.95
CA SER A 49 0.94 -11.57 -12.16
C SER A 49 -0.47 -10.99 -12.07
N GLU A 50 -1.31 -11.49 -11.17
CA GLU A 50 -2.70 -11.07 -10.96
C GLU A 50 -2.83 -10.08 -9.78
N TRP A 51 -1.73 -9.79 -9.08
CA TRP A 51 -1.76 -8.90 -7.93
C TRP A 51 -2.06 -7.46 -8.32
N VAL A 52 -2.98 -6.87 -7.56
CA VAL A 52 -3.34 -5.46 -7.59
C VAL A 52 -3.09 -4.84 -6.22
N PHE A 53 -2.58 -3.61 -6.22
CA PHE A 53 -2.17 -2.87 -5.05
C PHE A 53 -2.96 -1.57 -4.98
N ASP A 54 -3.67 -1.37 -3.86
CA ASP A 54 -4.44 -0.16 -3.63
C ASP A 54 -3.56 1.02 -3.18
N ALA A 55 -4.18 2.18 -2.96
CA ALA A 55 -3.48 3.38 -2.49
C ALA A 55 -2.74 3.20 -1.15
N ILE A 56 -3.23 2.32 -0.27
CA ILE A 56 -2.60 2.03 1.02
C ILE A 56 -1.32 1.23 0.78
N ALA A 57 -1.39 0.17 -0.03
CA ALA A 57 -0.25 -0.64 -0.40
C ALA A 57 0.82 0.20 -1.10
N ILE A 58 0.44 1.07 -2.04
CA ILE A 58 1.36 2.00 -2.73
C ILE A 58 2.08 2.92 -1.73
N THR A 59 1.37 3.43 -0.72
CA THR A 59 1.96 4.27 0.34
C THR A 59 2.93 3.49 1.22
N ARG A 60 2.59 2.23 1.53
CA ARG A 60 3.45 1.32 2.31
C ARG A 60 4.73 0.96 1.53
N ILE A 61 4.62 0.61 0.25
CA ILE A 61 5.77 0.36 -0.65
C ILE A 61 6.71 1.58 -0.69
N ARG A 62 6.18 2.77 -0.95
CA ARG A 62 6.98 4.00 -0.99
C ARG A 62 7.76 4.22 0.32
N THR A 63 7.08 4.05 1.45
CA THR A 63 7.70 4.24 2.76
C THR A 63 8.76 3.18 3.04
N ALA A 64 8.48 1.91 2.74
CA ALA A 64 9.46 0.83 2.90
C ALA A 64 10.71 1.04 2.03
N LEU A 65 10.54 1.50 0.78
CA LEU A 65 11.66 1.85 -0.10
C LEU A 65 12.52 2.95 0.49
N HIS A 66 11.92 3.99 1.08
CA HIS A 66 12.68 5.04 1.77
C HIS A 66 13.41 4.52 3.00
N LEU A 67 12.75 3.73 3.85
CA LEU A 67 13.41 3.13 5.02
C LEU A 67 14.60 2.26 4.61
N HIS A 68 14.46 1.50 3.53
CA HIS A 68 15.53 0.65 3.02
C HIS A 68 16.68 1.42 2.39
N ARG A 69 16.38 2.35 1.47
CA ARG A 69 17.40 3.07 0.70
C ARG A 69 18.07 4.18 1.49
N ASP A 70 17.30 4.93 2.26
CA ASP A 70 17.79 6.16 2.90
C ASP A 70 18.29 5.90 4.33
N LEU A 71 17.73 4.89 5.01
CA LEU A 71 18.08 4.55 6.40
C LEU A 71 18.77 3.18 6.56
N GLY A 72 18.92 2.41 5.48
CA GLY A 72 19.57 1.10 5.51
C GLY A 72 18.81 0.02 6.27
N VAL A 73 17.50 0.19 6.48
CA VAL A 73 16.65 -0.76 7.20
C VAL A 73 16.35 -1.96 6.29
N ASN A 74 16.38 -3.19 6.81
CA ASN A 74 15.96 -4.37 6.05
C ASN A 74 14.42 -4.43 5.92
N TRP A 75 13.89 -5.32 5.08
CA TRP A 75 12.43 -5.40 4.88
C TRP A 75 11.65 -5.77 6.15
N ALA A 76 12.10 -6.76 6.91
CA ALA A 76 11.50 -7.09 8.22
C ALA A 76 11.44 -5.87 9.16
N GLY A 77 12.52 -5.09 9.24
CA GLY A 77 12.57 -3.86 10.04
C GLY A 77 11.67 -2.77 9.48
N ALA A 78 11.52 -2.67 8.17
CA ALA A 78 10.59 -1.74 7.54
C ALA A 78 9.13 -2.12 7.81
N ALA A 79 8.79 -3.41 7.82
CA ALA A 79 7.46 -3.91 8.21
C ALA A 79 7.12 -3.50 9.64
N LEU A 80 8.03 -3.79 10.59
CA LEU A 80 7.86 -3.41 11.99
C LEU A 80 7.74 -1.88 12.17
N ALA A 81 8.59 -1.11 11.49
CA ALA A 81 8.53 0.35 11.56
C ALA A 81 7.19 0.90 11.03
N LEU A 82 6.65 0.31 9.96
CA LEU A 82 5.34 0.67 9.41
C LEU A 82 4.20 0.36 10.39
N GLU A 83 4.25 -0.77 11.09
CA GLU A 83 3.27 -1.12 12.13
C GLU A 83 3.32 -0.11 13.29
N LEU A 84 4.51 0.18 13.82
CA LEU A 84 4.69 1.15 14.90
C LEU A 84 4.22 2.56 14.50
N LEU A 85 4.50 2.98 13.27
CA LEU A 85 4.02 4.27 12.75
C LEU A 85 2.49 4.30 12.68
N GLU A 86 1.85 3.19 12.34
CA GLU A 86 0.40 3.09 12.31
C GLU A 86 -0.21 3.13 13.72
N GLU A 87 0.38 2.42 14.67
CA GLU A 87 -0.01 2.50 16.09
C GLU A 87 0.07 3.94 16.61
N LEU A 88 1.17 4.65 16.30
CA LEU A 88 1.34 6.05 16.68
C LEU A 88 0.28 6.97 16.05
N ARG A 89 -0.11 6.71 14.79
CA ARG A 89 -1.20 7.48 14.15
C ARG A 89 -2.52 7.26 14.85
N ILE A 90 -2.84 6.00 15.20
CA ILE A 90 -4.06 5.65 15.91
C ILE A 90 -4.09 6.33 17.29
N MET A 91 -3.00 6.23 18.05
CA MET A 91 -2.90 6.87 19.37
C MET A 91 -3.05 8.39 19.28
N ARG A 92 -2.39 9.04 18.32
CA ARG A 92 -2.49 10.50 18.13
C ARG A 92 -3.90 10.94 17.74
N ARG A 93 -4.60 10.17 16.90
CA ARG A 93 -6.00 10.45 16.54
C ARG A 93 -6.94 10.35 17.74
N GLN A 94 -6.70 9.39 18.64
CA GLN A 94 -7.47 9.28 19.89
C GLN A 94 -7.26 10.47 20.81
N MET A 95 -6.02 10.98 20.92
CA MET A 95 -5.73 12.18 21.73
C MET A 95 -6.25 13.47 21.09
N SER A 96 -6.34 13.57 19.76
CA SER A 96 -6.82 14.77 19.06
C SER A 96 -8.33 14.82 18.86
N ASN A 97 -9.07 13.76 19.24
CA ASN A 97 -10.53 13.72 19.28
C ASN A 97 -11.00 13.51 20.73
N PRO A 98 -10.74 14.48 21.65
CA PRO A 98 -11.43 14.47 22.92
C PRO A 98 -12.90 14.73 22.60
N GLY A 99 -13.78 13.80 22.98
CA GLY A 99 -15.22 14.05 23.00
C GLY A 99 -15.56 15.22 23.92
#